data_AF-A0A928TRD8-F1
#
_entry.id   AF-A0A928TRD8-F1
#
_cell.length_a   1.000
_cell.length_b   1.000
_cell.length_c   1.000
_cell.angle_alpha   90.00
_cell.angle_beta   90.00
_cell.angle_gamma   90.00
#
_symmetry.space_group_name_H-M   'P 1'
#
loop_
_entity.id
_entity.type
_entity.pdbx_description
1 polymer ?
#
loop_
_entity_poly.entity_id
_entity_poly.type
_entity_poly.pdbx_seq_one_letter_code
_entity_poly.pdbx_strand_id
1 'polypeptide(L)' 'MNRLIGLIGWLLFSLLGASAFAVIALNRGESISAIWIVIAAVCVYLIAFRFYSLFIANRVLKLDETRMT' A
#
# COMPACT_ATOMS: atom_id res chain seq x y z
N MET A 1 -14.38 -17.10 -2.74
CA MET A 1 -15.17 -15.88 -3.04
C MET A 1 -14.79 -14.67 -2.15
N ASN A 2 -14.38 -14.87 -0.90
CA ASN A 2 -14.06 -13.78 0.05
C ASN A 2 -12.78 -12.97 -0.28
N ARG A 3 -11.83 -13.57 -1.01
CA ARG A 3 -10.58 -12.88 -1.42
C ARG A 3 -10.82 -11.73 -2.40
N LEU A 4 -11.79 -11.87 -3.31
CA LEU A 4 -12.15 -10.82 -4.28
C LEU A 4 -12.81 -9.63 -3.58
N ILE A 5 -13.67 -9.90 -2.59
CA ILE A 5 -14.32 -8.86 -1.77
C ILE A 5 -13.26 -8.09 -0.95
N GLY A 6 -12.28 -8.79 -0.37
CA GLY A 6 -11.16 -8.15 0.33
C GLY A 6 -10.28 -7.29 -0.60
N LEU A 7 -10.00 -7.79 -1.82
CA LEU A 7 -9.27 -7.05 -2.85
C LEU A 7 -10.02 -5.79 -3.30
N ILE A 8 -11.31 -5.90 -3.57
CA ILE A 8 -12.16 -4.78 -3.99
C ILE A 8 -12.26 -3.73 -2.88
N GLY A 9 -12.39 -4.17 -1.61
CA GLY A 9 -12.37 -3.28 -0.46
C GLY A 9 -11.05 -2.51 -0.32
N TRP A 10 -9.91 -3.20 -0.48
CA TRP A 10 -8.59 -2.56 -0.49
C TRP A 10 -8.41 -1.60 -1.66
N LEU A 11 -8.93 -1.94 -2.84
CA LEU A 11 -8.83 -1.12 -4.04
C LEU A 11 -9.63 0.18 -3.88
N LEU A 12 -10.87 0.09 -3.39
CA LEU A 12 -11.70 1.26 -3.09
C LEU A 12 -11.05 2.16 -2.04
N PHE A 13 -10.52 1.58 -0.96
CA PHE A 13 -9.84 2.33 0.09
C PHE A 13 -8.58 3.05 -0.42
N SER A 14 -7.78 2.36 -1.24
CA SER A 14 -6.59 2.94 -1.88
C SER A 14 -6.96 4.07 -2.85
N LEU A 15 -8.06 3.92 -3.60
CA LEU A 15 -8.52 4.94 -4.56
C LEU A 15 -9.01 6.20 -3.84
N LEU A 16 -9.73 6.03 -2.73
CA LEU A 16 -10.16 7.11 -1.84
C LEU A 16 -8.97 7.84 -1.20
N GLY A 17 -7.97 7.10 -0.73
CA GLY A 17 -6.74 7.70 -0.21
C GLY A 17 -6.00 8.50 -1.27
N ALA A 18 -5.80 7.93 -2.46
CA ALA A 18 -5.12 8.58 -3.57
C ALA A 18 -5.84 9.85 -4.05
N SER A 19 -7.17 9.82 -4.13
CA SER A 19 -7.97 10.99 -4.55
C SER A 19 -7.92 12.11 -3.50
N ALA A 20 -8.00 11.77 -2.21
CA ALA A 20 -7.84 12.76 -1.13
C ALA A 20 -6.45 13.44 -1.19
N PHE A 21 -5.38 12.66 -1.38
CA PHE A 21 -4.03 13.22 -1.54
C PHE A 21 -3.87 14.05 -2.82
N ALA A 22 -4.48 13.63 -3.94
CA ALA A 22 -4.45 14.37 -5.19
C ALA A 22 -5.15 15.73 -5.07
N VAL A 23 -6.30 15.78 -4.38
CA VAL A 23 -7.02 17.03 -4.11
C VAL A 23 -6.18 17.97 -3.26
N ILE A 24 -5.49 17.47 -2.22
CA ILE A 24 -4.61 18.30 -1.37
C ILE A 24 -3.42 18.85 -2.17
N ALA A 25 -2.85 18.04 -3.07
CA ALA A 25 -1.73 18.43 -3.92
C ALA A 25 -2.14 19.51 -4.94
N LEU A 26 -3.32 19.40 -5.56
CA LEU A 26 -3.81 20.33 -6.57
C LEU A 26 -4.35 21.65 -6.00
N ASN A 27 -4.87 21.64 -4.77
CA ASN A 27 -5.38 22.85 -4.11
C ASN A 27 -4.27 23.74 -3.53
N ARG A 28 -3.04 23.24 -3.42
CA ARG A 28 -1.88 24.07 -3.08
C ARG A 28 -1.31 24.66 -4.37
N GLY A 29 -1.64 25.91 -4.69
CA GLY A 29 -1.04 26.69 -5.79
C GLY A 29 0.45 27.03 -5.62
N GLU A 30 1.16 26.28 -4.78
CA GLU A 30 2.61 26.35 -4.55
C GLU A 30 3.29 25.23 -5.35
N SER A 31 4.52 25.46 -5.81
CA SER A 31 5.30 24.42 -6.50
C SER A 31 5.33 23.14 -5.69
N ILE A 32 5.01 22.00 -6.31
CA ILE A 32 5.04 20.68 -5.67
C ILE A 32 6.46 20.45 -5.13
N SER A 33 6.61 20.63 -3.81
CA SER A 33 7.90 20.45 -3.14
C SER A 33 8.30 18.98 -3.16
N ALA A 34 9.61 18.73 -3.27
CA ALA A 34 10.21 17.39 -3.31
C ALA A 34 9.73 16.48 -2.17
N ILE A 35 9.35 17.07 -1.03
CA ILE A 35 8.82 16.35 0.13
C ILE A 35 7.59 15.49 -0.21
N TRP A 36 6.70 15.97 -1.08
CA TRP A 36 5.50 15.23 -1.47
C TRP A 36 5.84 13.98 -2.28
N ILE A 37 6.86 14.06 -3.14
CA ILE A 37 7.35 12.93 -3.91
C ILE A 37 7.99 11.89 -2.97
N VAL A 38 8.75 12.34 -1.97
CA VAL A 38 9.35 11.45 -0.96
C VAL A 38 8.27 10.73 -0.16
N ILE A 39 7.23 11.44 0.29
CA ILE A 39 6.12 10.85 1.05
C ILE A 39 5.37 9.81 0.20
N ALA A 40 5.08 10.14 -1.07
CA ALA A 40 4.48 9.19 -2.00
C ALA A 40 5.37 7.95 -2.19
N ALA A 41 6.68 8.12 -2.39
CA ALA A 41 7.62 7.03 -2.54
C ALA A 41 7.69 6.12 -1.30
N VAL A 42 7.71 6.71 -0.09
CA VAL A 42 7.68 5.94 1.18
C VAL A 42 6.37 5.14 1.29
N CYS A 43 5.24 5.75 0.95
CA CYS A 43 3.96 5.07 1.00
C CYS A 43 3.92 3.86 0.04
N VAL A 44 4.39 4.04 -1.20
CA VAL A 44 4.52 2.95 -2.19
C VAL A 44 5.50 1.87 -1.71
N TYR A 45 6.63 2.27 -1.12
CA TYR A 45 7.61 1.34 -0.56
C TYR A 45 7.02 0.49 0.56
N LEU A 46 6.25 1.07 1.48
CA LEU A 46 5.60 0.33 2.57
C LEU A 46 4.58 -0.68 2.06
N ILE A 47 3.80 -0.31 1.04
CA ILE A 47 2.85 -1.23 0.40
C ILE A 47 3.61 -2.39 -0.26
N ALA A 48 4.64 -2.09 -1.06
CA ALA A 48 5.48 -3.09 -1.70
C ALA A 48 6.14 -4.02 -0.66
N PHE A 49 6.67 -3.45 0.43
CA PHE A 49 7.29 -4.19 1.52
C PHE A 49 6.32 -5.17 2.17
N ARG A 50 5.05 -4.80 2.38
CA ARG A 50 4.05 -5.70 2.96
C ARG A 50 3.76 -6.90 2.05
N PHE A 51 3.54 -6.68 0.76
CA PHE A 51 3.29 -7.78 -0.18
C PHE A 51 4.53 -8.65 -0.41
N TYR A 52 5.71 -8.03 -0.45
CA TYR A 52 6.97 -8.73 -0.59
C TYR A 52 7.29 -9.58 0.65
N SER A 53 7.04 -9.06 1.85
CA SER A 53 7.19 -9.82 3.10
C SER A 53 6.30 -11.05 3.12
N LEU A 54 5.04 -10.93 2.64
CA LEU A 54 4.12 -12.06 2.53
C LEU A 54 4.60 -13.09 1.50
N PHE A 55 5.19 -12.64 0.39
CA PHE A 55 5.81 -13.52 -0.60
C PHE A 55 6.98 -14.30 -0.01
N ILE A 56 7.89 -13.62 0.69
CA ILE A 56 9.03 -14.29 1.35
C ILE A 56 8.52 -15.33 2.35
N ALA A 57 7.58 -14.96 3.22
CA ALA A 57 7.04 -15.84 4.24
C ALA A 57 6.44 -17.12 3.64
N ASN A 58 5.64 -17.00 2.57
CA ASN A 58 4.94 -18.14 1.99
C ASN A 58 5.78 -18.95 1.00
N ARG A 59 6.63 -18.30 0.19
CA ARG A 59 7.28 -18.94 -0.97
C ARG A 59 8.74 -19.27 -0.73
N VAL A 60 9.47 -18.42 -0.01
CA VAL A 60 10.90 -18.65 0.27
C VAL A 60 11.05 -19.43 1.56
N LEU A 61 10.44 -18.94 2.64
CA LEU A 61 10.57 -19.51 3.97
C LEU A 61 9.55 -20.63 4.25
N LYS A 62 8.44 -20.67 3.49
CA LYS A 62 7.30 -21.58 3.73
C LYS A 62 6.95 -21.65 5.23
N LEU A 63 6.82 -20.46 5.84
CA LEU A 63 6.40 -20.35 7.24
C LEU A 63 5.00 -20.93 7.36
N ASP A 64 4.91 -22.00 8.15
CA ASP A 64 3.66 -22.68 8.45
C ASP A 64 3.08 -22.06 9.72
N GLU A 65 2.07 -21.18 9.56
CA GLU A 65 1.36 -20.54 10.68
C GLU A 65 0.61 -21.56 11.57
N THR A 66 0.42 -22.81 11.11
CA THR A 66 -0.27 -23.85 11.88
C THR A 66 0.65 -24.61 12.83
N ARG A 67 1.97 -24.45 12.69
CA ARG A 67 2.94 -25.10 13.57
C ARG A 67 3.26 -24.18 14.75
N MET A 68 2.53 -24.36 15.85
CA MET A 68 2.79 -23.70 17.12
C MET A 68 4.14 -24.18 17.67
N THR A 69 5.17 -23.34 17.53
CA THR A 69 6.42 -23.42 18.32
C THR A 69 6.74 -22.04 18.84
#